data_AF-A0A2U1QMX1-F1
#
_entry.id   AF-A0A2U1QMX1-F1
#
_cell.length_a   1.000
_cell.length_b   1.000
_cell.length_c   1.000
_cell.angle_alpha   90.00
_cell.angle_beta   90.00
_cell.angle_gamma   90.00
#
_symmetry.space_group_name_H-M   'P 1'
#
loop_
_entity.id
_entity.type
_entity.pdbx_description
1 polymer ?
#
loop_
_entity_poly.entity_id
_entity_poly.type
_entity_poly.pdbx_seq_one_letter_code
_entity_poly.pdbx_strand_id
1 'polypeptide(L)'
;MHSTTVIVKQTQNNFPIGTCISRTNIDNEDFVAYFVKNFNWAMFENELKWYWTVSQQRKLNYKDADNLLKLCDDDNIAARGHCIFWDVDNTVQDWVKNLSKTDLATAVVSLLAIPTKIKTS
;
A
#
# COMPACT_ATOMS: atom_id res chain seq x y z
N MET A 1 -51.96 12.75 20.04
CA MET A 1 -50.64 13.01 19.43
C MET A 1 -50.01 11.66 19.11
N HIS A 2 -49.71 11.38 17.84
CA HIS A 2 -49.01 10.14 17.47
C HIS A 2 -47.51 10.41 17.45
N SER A 3 -46.72 9.61 18.18
CA SER A 3 -45.27 9.69 18.15
C SER A 3 -44.73 8.96 16.93
N THR A 4 -43.96 9.65 16.08
CA THR A 4 -43.25 9.04 14.95
C THR A 4 -41.85 8.61 15.40
N THR A 5 -41.51 7.35 15.18
CA THR A 5 -40.17 6.81 15.46
C THR A 5 -39.34 6.82 14.19
N VAL A 6 -38.14 7.42 14.25
CA VAL A 6 -37.12 7.34 13.20
C VAL A 6 -35.97 6.48 13.71
N ILE A 7 -35.57 5.49 12.92
CA ILE A 7 -34.40 4.63 13.22
C ILE A 7 -33.28 5.01 12.25
N VAL A 8 -32.14 5.41 12.78
CA VAL A 8 -30.92 5.68 12.00
C VAL A 8 -29.97 4.50 12.20
N LYS A 9 -29.54 3.88 11.10
CA LYS A 9 -28.50 2.85 11.10
C LYS A 9 -27.29 3.38 10.34
N GLN A 10 -26.15 3.46 11.02
CA GLN A 10 -24.89 3.78 10.36
C GLN A 10 -24.47 2.61 9.47
N THR A 11 -24.31 2.86 8.18
CA THR A 11 -23.89 1.83 7.21
C THR A 11 -22.40 1.87 6.93
N GLN A 12 -21.76 3.05 7.00
CA GLN A 12 -20.37 3.27 6.63
C GLN A 12 -19.74 4.40 7.46
N ASN A 13 -18.42 4.38 7.63
CA ASN A 13 -17.64 5.47 8.22
C ASN A 13 -17.12 6.39 7.11
N ASN A 14 -17.07 7.70 7.36
CA ASN A 14 -16.46 8.67 6.43
C ASN A 14 -14.93 8.80 6.61
N PHE A 15 -14.37 8.13 7.60
CA PHE A 15 -12.93 8.13 7.89
C PHE A 15 -12.36 6.71 7.73
N PRO A 16 -11.06 6.60 7.39
CA PRO A 16 -10.41 5.31 7.20
C PRO A 16 -10.30 4.53 8.50
N ILE A 17 -10.77 3.27 8.48
CA ILE A 17 -10.41 2.24 9.45
C ILE A 17 -9.70 1.15 8.65
N GLY A 18 -8.38 1.12 8.78
CA GLY A 18 -7.54 0.25 7.99
C GLY A 18 -6.51 -0.53 8.79
N THR A 19 -5.92 -1.51 8.13
CA THR A 19 -4.84 -2.33 8.65
C THR A 19 -3.71 -2.46 7.63
N CYS A 20 -2.54 -2.88 8.11
CA CYS A 20 -1.45 -3.32 7.27
C CYS A 20 -1.73 -4.74 6.73
N ILE A 21 -1.41 -4.98 5.47
CA ILE A 21 -1.46 -6.29 4.81
C ILE A 21 -0.15 -6.51 4.05
N SER A 22 0.26 -7.76 3.91
CA SER A 22 1.43 -8.16 3.13
C SER A 22 1.12 -9.32 2.20
N ARG A 23 2.03 -9.59 1.27
CA ARG A 23 1.92 -10.70 0.32
C ARG A 23 1.70 -12.03 1.03
N THR A 24 2.33 -12.27 2.17
CA THR A 24 2.18 -13.55 2.89
C THR A 24 0.83 -13.65 3.61
N ASN A 25 0.21 -12.53 3.98
CA ASN A 25 -1.10 -12.55 4.64
C ASN A 25 -2.22 -13.01 3.69
N ILE A 26 -2.15 -12.61 2.41
CA ILE A 26 -3.25 -12.85 1.46
C ILE A 26 -3.33 -14.29 0.94
N ASP A 27 -2.33 -15.14 1.23
CA ASP A 27 -2.44 -16.59 0.97
C ASP A 27 -3.35 -17.29 1.99
N ASN A 28 -3.72 -16.61 3.08
CA ASN A 28 -4.63 -17.13 4.10
C ASN A 28 -6.05 -16.59 3.87
N GLU A 29 -6.95 -17.45 3.40
CA GLU A 29 -8.34 -17.08 3.11
C GLU A 29 -9.12 -16.59 4.34
N ASP A 30 -8.86 -17.14 5.53
CA ASP A 30 -9.50 -16.69 6.78
C ASP A 30 -9.07 -15.26 7.15
N PHE A 31 -7.79 -14.95 6.93
CA PHE A 31 -7.28 -13.59 7.12
C PHE A 31 -7.93 -12.62 6.14
N VAL A 32 -8.01 -12.98 4.85
CA VAL A 32 -8.64 -12.15 3.82
C VAL A 32 -10.11 -11.91 4.15
N ALA A 33 -10.86 -12.95 4.52
CA ALA A 33 -12.26 -12.83 4.90
C ALA A 33 -12.46 -11.92 6.11
N TYR A 34 -11.59 -12.01 7.12
CA TYR A 34 -11.62 -11.10 8.26
C TYR A 34 -11.27 -9.66 7.84
N PHE A 35 -10.23 -9.48 7.04
CA PHE A 35 -9.79 -8.17 6.58
C PHE A 35 -10.90 -7.42 5.82
N VAL A 36 -11.46 -8.06 4.80
CA VAL A 36 -12.52 -7.49 3.95
C VAL A 36 -13.77 -7.14 4.75
N LYS A 37 -14.10 -7.96 5.76
CA LYS A 37 -15.28 -7.73 6.60
C LYS A 37 -15.14 -6.53 7.55
N ASN A 38 -13.92 -6.22 8.00
CA ASN A 38 -13.72 -5.32 9.14
C ASN A 38 -13.05 -3.99 8.79
N PHE A 39 -12.37 -3.90 7.64
CA PHE A 39 -11.60 -2.71 7.26
C PHE A 39 -12.07 -2.15 5.93
N ASN A 40 -11.99 -0.82 5.78
CA ASN A 40 -12.29 -0.12 4.53
C ASN A 40 -11.04 0.53 3.91
N TRP A 41 -9.88 0.40 4.57
CA TRP A 41 -8.60 0.90 4.11
C TRP A 41 -7.47 -0.12 4.30
N ALA A 42 -6.46 -0.07 3.44
CA ALA A 42 -5.30 -0.94 3.48
C ALA A 42 -3.99 -0.15 3.36
N MET A 43 -2.93 -0.71 3.93
CA MET A 43 -1.54 -0.27 3.74
C MET A 43 -0.70 -1.51 3.44
N PHE A 44 0.20 -1.44 2.49
CA PHE A 44 1.07 -2.57 2.18
C PHE A 44 2.32 -2.51 3.05
N GLU A 45 2.67 -3.62 3.68
CA GLU A 45 3.72 -3.65 4.70
C GLU A 45 5.09 -3.30 4.10
N ASN A 46 5.42 -3.90 2.95
CA ASN A 46 6.73 -3.79 2.33
C ASN A 46 6.68 -3.63 0.82
N GLU A 47 5.59 -4.03 0.18
CA GLU A 47 5.49 -4.30 -1.25
C GLU A 47 5.62 -3.04 -2.12
N LEU A 48 5.58 -1.86 -1.50
CA LEU A 48 5.80 -0.56 -2.14
C LEU A 48 7.13 0.09 -1.81
N LYS A 49 7.86 -0.43 -0.83
CA LYS A 49 9.15 0.13 -0.43
C LYS A 49 10.18 -0.07 -1.55
N TRP A 50 11.16 0.82 -1.61
CA TRP A 50 12.15 0.83 -2.69
C TRP A 50 12.89 -0.52 -2.80
N TYR A 51 13.28 -1.12 -1.68
CA TYR A 51 13.97 -2.42 -1.70
C TYR A 51 13.12 -3.59 -2.19
N TRP A 52 11.79 -3.50 -2.09
CA TRP A 52 10.89 -4.53 -2.60
C TRP A 52 10.65 -4.35 -4.10
N THR A 53 10.36 -3.11 -4.49
CA THR A 53 9.98 -2.76 -5.87
C THR A 53 11.18 -2.65 -6.82
N VAL A 54 12.35 -2.32 -6.29
CA VAL A 54 13.61 -2.16 -7.04
C VAL A 54 14.78 -2.73 -6.24
N SER A 55 14.72 -4.02 -5.94
CA SER A 55 15.78 -4.73 -5.19
C SER A 55 17.14 -4.67 -5.91
N GLN A 56 17.14 -4.65 -7.24
CA GLN A 56 18.33 -4.49 -8.08
C GLN A 56 18.18 -3.26 -8.97
N GLN A 57 19.28 -2.52 -9.17
CA GLN A 57 19.30 -1.32 -10.01
C GLN A 57 18.69 -1.62 -11.40
N ARG A 58 17.75 -0.78 -11.85
CA ARG A 58 17.03 -0.87 -13.13
C ARG A 58 16.11 -2.10 -13.29
N LYS A 59 15.81 -2.85 -12.23
CA LYS A 59 14.84 -3.95 -12.27
C LYS A 59 13.63 -3.63 -11.41
N LEU A 60 12.53 -3.24 -12.06
CA LEU A 60 11.25 -2.98 -11.42
C LEU A 60 10.46 -4.27 -11.23
N ASN A 61 9.87 -4.46 -10.05
CA ASN A 61 8.95 -5.54 -9.77
C ASN A 61 7.81 -5.05 -8.86
N TYR A 62 6.62 -4.87 -9.44
CA TYR A 62 5.42 -4.48 -8.71
C TYR A 62 4.43 -5.63 -8.54
N LYS A 63 4.81 -6.88 -8.86
CA LYS A 63 3.86 -8.01 -8.91
C LYS A 63 3.07 -8.19 -7.61
N ASP A 64 3.75 -8.16 -6.47
CA ASP A 64 3.09 -8.35 -5.18
C ASP A 64 2.22 -7.14 -4.80
N ALA A 65 2.68 -5.92 -5.08
CA ALA A 65 1.89 -4.71 -4.88
C ALA A 65 0.64 -4.68 -5.78
N ASP A 66 0.76 -5.09 -7.05
CA ASP A 66 -0.36 -5.19 -7.99
C ASP A 66 -1.38 -6.23 -7.51
N ASN A 67 -0.93 -7.37 -6.95
CA ASN A 67 -1.81 -8.39 -6.39
C ASN A 67 -2.56 -7.88 -5.14
N LEU A 68 -1.87 -7.19 -4.23
CA LEU A 68 -2.50 -6.59 -3.05
C LEU A 68 -3.47 -5.49 -3.43
N LEU A 69 -3.12 -4.66 -4.42
CA LEU A 69 -4.00 -3.61 -4.93
C LEU A 69 -5.23 -4.22 -5.59
N LYS A 70 -5.07 -5.30 -6.36
CA LYS A 70 -6.20 -6.02 -6.95
C LYS A 70 -7.17 -6.53 -5.89
N LEU A 71 -6.69 -7.14 -4.81
CA LEU A 71 -7.55 -7.55 -3.69
C LEU A 71 -8.32 -6.34 -3.12
N CYS A 72 -7.63 -5.23 -2.90
CA CYS A 72 -8.28 -4.02 -2.39
C CYS A 72 -9.36 -3.48 -3.36
N ASP A 73 -9.06 -3.43 -4.66
CA ASP A 73 -9.98 -2.95 -5.69
C ASP A 73 -11.21 -3.86 -5.84
N ASP A 74 -11.02 -5.18 -5.82
CA ASP A 74 -12.10 -6.18 -5.93
C ASP A 74 -13.08 -6.08 -4.74
N ASP A 75 -12.60 -5.71 -3.56
CA ASP A 75 -13.39 -5.56 -2.33
C ASP A 75 -13.75 -4.09 -1.97
N ASN A 76 -13.49 -3.15 -2.88
CA ASN A 76 -13.78 -1.72 -2.72
C ASN A 76 -13.12 -1.09 -1.47
N ILE A 77 -11.91 -1.53 -1.16
CA ILE A 77 -11.05 -1.06 -0.08
C ILE A 77 -10.03 -0.06 -0.64
N ALA A 78 -9.91 1.11 -0.03
CA ALA A 78 -8.90 2.09 -0.46
C ALA A 78 -7.50 1.70 0.04
N ALA A 79 -6.49 1.74 -0.82
CA ALA A 79 -5.10 1.50 -0.42
C ALA A 79 -4.31 2.82 -0.27
N ARG A 80 -3.49 2.89 0.78
CA ARG A 80 -2.52 3.98 1.02
C ARG A 80 -1.10 3.51 0.71
N GLY A 81 -0.36 4.30 -0.05
CA GLY A 81 1.03 4.03 -0.36
C GLY A 81 1.96 4.24 0.83
N HIS A 82 2.78 3.24 1.17
CA HIS A 82 3.87 3.34 2.12
C HIS A 82 5.04 2.44 1.71
N CYS A 83 6.20 2.97 1.35
CA CYS A 83 6.51 4.36 1.04
C CYS A 83 7.48 4.36 -0.15
N ILE A 84 7.61 5.49 -0.84
CA ILE A 84 8.51 5.57 -2.01
C ILE A 84 9.98 5.59 -1.54
N PHE A 85 10.29 6.32 -0.48
CA PHE A 85 11.64 6.48 0.07
C PHE A 85 11.65 6.27 1.58
N TRP A 86 12.67 5.58 2.09
CA TRP A 86 12.90 5.33 3.51
C TRP A 86 14.39 5.24 3.79
N ASP A 87 14.86 5.85 4.87
CA ASP A 87 16.29 6.01 5.19
C ASP A 87 16.80 5.02 6.24
N VAL A 88 16.01 4.00 6.59
CA VAL A 88 16.44 2.97 7.53
C VAL A 88 17.57 2.17 6.88
N ASP A 89 18.79 2.35 7.40
CA ASP A 89 20.04 1.92 6.75
C ASP A 89 20.05 0.45 6.34
N ASN A 90 19.51 -0.46 7.16
CA ASN A 90 19.48 -1.89 6.85
C ASN A 90 18.43 -2.28 5.77
N THR A 91 17.57 -1.35 5.36
CA THR A 91 16.58 -1.54 4.29
C THR A 91 16.95 -0.83 2.99
N VAL A 92 17.96 0.05 3.03
CA VAL A 92 18.49 0.70 1.82
C VAL A 92 19.39 -0.27 1.08
N GLN A 93 19.13 -0.48 -0.20
CA GLN A 93 19.88 -1.43 -1.03
C GLN A 93 21.33 -0.96 -1.24
N ASP A 94 22.29 -1.88 -1.25
CA ASP A 94 23.72 -1.54 -1.45
C ASP A 94 23.97 -0.75 -2.72
N TRP A 95 23.24 -1.06 -3.80
CA TRP A 95 23.37 -0.34 -5.06
C TRP A 95 22.96 1.13 -4.94
N VAL A 96 22.01 1.46 -4.05
CA VAL A 96 21.59 2.84 -3.77
C VAL A 96 22.66 3.55 -2.93
N LYS A 97 23.21 2.88 -1.92
CA LYS A 97 24.27 3.43 -1.05
C LYS A 97 25.54 3.77 -1.82
N ASN A 98 25.81 3.04 -2.90
CA ASN A 98 27.00 3.22 -3.73
C ASN A 98 26.84 4.27 -4.85
N LEU A 99 25.70 4.96 -4.95
CA LEU A 99 25.49 6.00 -5.96
C LEU A 99 26.21 7.30 -5.62
N SER A 100 26.67 8.01 -6.65
CA SER A 100 27.05 9.41 -6.50
C SER A 100 25.81 10.27 -6.18
N LYS A 101 26.01 11.50 -5.68
CA LYS A 101 24.89 12.43 -5.42
C LYS A 101 24.03 12.68 -6.66
N THR A 102 24.67 12.79 -7.83
CA THR A 102 23.99 13.03 -9.11
C THR A 102 23.20 11.81 -9.55
N ASP A 103 23.77 10.61 -9.41
CA ASP A 103 23.09 9.37 -9.77
C ASP A 103 21.94 9.06 -8.83
N LEU A 104 22.09 9.34 -7.53
CA LEU A 104 21.02 9.22 -6.55
C LEU A 104 19.87 10.16 -6.87
N ALA A 105 20.14 11.44 -7.16
CA ALA A 105 19.11 12.40 -7.56
C ALA A 105 18.37 11.92 -8.82
N THR A 106 19.10 11.39 -9.80
CA THR A 106 18.52 10.81 -11.02
C THR A 106 17.64 9.59 -10.72
N ALA A 107 18.09 8.70 -9.83
CA ALA A 107 17.33 7.51 -9.43
C ALA A 107 16.04 7.88 -8.68
N VAL A 108 16.09 8.85 -7.78
CA VAL A 108 14.92 9.39 -7.06
C VAL A 108 13.89 9.96 -8.02
N VAL A 109 14.30 10.82 -8.96
CA VAL A 109 13.40 11.40 -9.95
C VAL A 109 12.80 10.32 -10.86
N SER A 110 13.61 9.34 -11.27
CA SER A 110 13.15 8.23 -12.11
C SER A 110 12.09 7.38 -11.39
N LEU A 111 12.24 7.14 -10.08
CA LEU A 111 11.28 6.38 -9.30
C LEU A 111 9.96 7.13 -9.11
N LEU A 112 10.01 8.46 -8.91
CA LEU A 112 8.82 9.31 -8.80
C LEU A 112 8.03 9.40 -10.11
N ALA A 113 8.70 9.23 -11.26
CA ALA A 113 8.05 9.22 -12.57
C ALA A 113 7.29 7.91 -12.86
N ILE A 114 7.46 6.87 -12.04
CA ILE A 114 6.70 5.63 -12.19
C ILE A 114 5.27 5.89 -11.74
N PRO A 115 4.25 5.60 -12.57
CA PRO A 115 2.86 5.78 -12.17
C PRO A 115 2.54 4.87 -10.98
N THR A 116 2.45 5.45 -9.78
CA THR A 116 1.93 4.71 -8.63
C THR A 116 0.42 4.60 -8.80
N LYS A 117 -0.10 3.38 -9.04
CA LYS A 117 -1.55 3.12 -9.09
C LYS A 117 -2.26 3.36 -7.75
N ILE A 118 -1.49 3.58 -6.69
CA ILE A 118 -1.97 3.71 -5.32
C ILE A 118 -2.12 5.19 -5.01
N LYS A 119 -3.32 5.59 -4.60
CA LYS A 119 -3.60 6.95 -4.17
C LYS A 119 -2.74 7.28 -2.95
N THR A 120 -1.81 8.20 -3.12
CA THR A 120 -1.22 8.92 -1.99
C THR A 120 -2.23 10.00 -1.60
N SER A 121 -3.06 9.72 -0.60
CA SER A 121 -3.91 10.70 0.07
C SER A 121 -3.06 11.63 0.94
#